data_AF-D9QKT3-F1
#
_entry.id   AF-D9QKT3-F1
#
_cell.length_a   1.000
_cell.length_b   1.000
_cell.length_c   1.000
_cell.angle_alpha   90.00
_cell.angle_beta   90.00
_cell.angle_gamma   90.00
#
_symmetry.space_group_name_H-M   'P 1'
#
loop_
_entity.id
_entity.type
_entity.pdbx_description
1 polymer ?
#
loop_
_entity_poly.entity_id
_entity_poly.type
_entity_poly.pdbx_seq_one_letter_code
_entity_poly.pdbx_strand_id
1 'polypeptide(L)'
;MARGNDRKGWRAAVSRWLTGPLMLVSISLTLGLAACATPVGPTVAPPTASVMVEAWIGPVEEIRTDRVMTFYRAYGGGANRLGSWLSPTPPASRQSVRESLALPPQNTAEFYSVVTVPAGTLMKVGTAAPAFDQPGGGRQVQLLELIPPDSFSDPMPLP
;
A
#
# COMPACT_ATOMS: atom_id res chain seq x y z
N MET A 1 54.88 20.44 -11.93
CA MET A 1 54.61 20.27 -13.39
C MET A 1 53.15 19.84 -13.56
N ALA A 2 52.28 20.76 -13.98
CA ALA A 2 51.71 20.91 -15.34
C ALA A 2 50.35 20.18 -15.46
N ARG A 3 49.21 20.86 -15.22
CA ARG A 3 48.39 21.71 -16.11
C ARG A 3 47.81 20.98 -17.34
N GLY A 4 46.49 21.09 -17.50
CA GLY A 4 45.78 20.75 -18.74
C GLY A 4 44.25 20.90 -18.62
N ASN A 5 43.77 22.14 -18.51
CA ASN A 5 42.39 22.58 -18.72
C ASN A 5 42.26 23.02 -20.19
N ASP A 6 41.17 22.72 -20.92
CA ASP A 6 40.67 23.43 -22.13
C ASP A 6 39.36 22.74 -22.60
N ARG A 7 38.14 23.30 -22.53
CA ARG A 7 37.48 24.51 -23.07
C ARG A 7 37.36 24.61 -24.61
N LYS A 8 36.09 24.52 -25.05
CA LYS A 8 35.39 25.30 -26.10
C LYS A 8 35.71 25.11 -27.61
N GLY A 9 34.62 24.90 -28.35
CA GLY A 9 34.29 25.49 -29.67
C GLY A 9 32.85 25.06 -30.00
N TRP A 10 31.78 25.85 -30.14
CA TRP A 10 31.44 27.10 -30.82
C TRP A 10 31.57 27.09 -32.36
N ARG A 11 30.37 26.94 -32.98
CA ARG A 11 29.82 27.63 -34.17
C ARG A 11 30.01 27.03 -35.58
N ALA A 12 28.84 26.68 -36.12
CA ALA A 12 28.20 27.18 -37.35
C ALA A 12 28.82 26.91 -38.73
N ALA A 13 28.00 26.37 -39.64
CA ALA A 13 28.01 26.75 -41.05
C ALA A 13 26.63 26.52 -41.70
N VAL A 14 26.25 27.46 -42.56
CA VAL A 14 24.99 27.64 -43.28
C VAL A 14 25.24 27.40 -44.78
N SER A 15 24.27 26.85 -45.52
CA SER A 15 23.99 27.07 -46.96
C SER A 15 22.81 26.18 -47.36
N ARG A 16 21.61 26.60 -47.79
CA ARG A 16 21.08 27.62 -48.72
C ARG A 16 21.11 27.18 -50.21
N TRP A 17 19.90 26.89 -50.72
CA TRP A 17 19.30 27.07 -52.08
C TRP A 17 19.18 25.92 -53.12
N LEU A 18 17.91 25.77 -53.56
CA LEU A 18 17.31 25.53 -54.91
C LEU A 18 17.70 24.22 -55.64
N THR A 19 16.80 23.41 -56.24
CA THR A 19 15.77 23.69 -57.26
C THR A 19 14.96 22.38 -57.50
N GLY A 20 13.71 22.43 -57.98
CA GLY A 20 12.73 21.30 -58.11
C GLY A 20 13.04 20.19 -59.15
N PRO A 21 12.07 19.50 -59.80
CA PRO A 21 10.59 19.59 -59.74
C PRO A 21 9.82 18.26 -59.53
N LEU A 22 8.51 18.42 -59.34
CA LEU A 22 7.35 17.51 -59.57
C LEU A 22 7.62 16.10 -60.14
N MET A 23 7.15 15.08 -59.42
CA MET A 23 6.57 13.87 -60.02
C MET A 23 5.30 13.49 -59.24
N LEU A 24 4.16 13.69 -59.91
CA LEU A 24 2.85 13.17 -59.54
C LEU A 24 2.89 11.63 -59.59
N VAL A 25 2.66 10.97 -58.46
CA VAL A 25 2.30 9.55 -58.43
C VAL A 25 0.92 9.43 -57.81
N SER A 26 -0.06 9.23 -58.69
CA SER A 26 -1.43 8.88 -58.36
C SER A 26 -1.48 7.51 -57.67
N ILE A 27 -1.96 7.47 -56.44
CA ILE A 27 -2.35 6.22 -55.77
C ILE A 27 -3.86 6.28 -55.60
N SER A 28 -4.54 5.39 -56.31
CA SER A 28 -5.99 5.19 -56.26
C SER A 28 -6.42 4.84 -54.84
N LEU A 29 -7.20 5.74 -54.22
CA LEU A 29 -7.82 5.51 -52.91
C LEU A 29 -9.10 4.71 -53.13
N THR A 30 -9.06 3.40 -52.84
CA THR A 30 -10.27 2.56 -52.78
C THR A 30 -11.10 3.00 -51.57
N LEU A 31 -12.31 3.51 -51.83
CA LEU A 31 -13.32 3.81 -50.81
C LEU A 31 -13.79 2.51 -50.14
N GLY A 32 -13.15 2.15 -49.04
CA GLY A 32 -13.67 1.18 -48.08
C GLY A 32 -14.61 1.87 -47.11
N LEU A 33 -15.87 1.44 -47.08
CA LEU A 33 -16.86 1.78 -46.05
C LEU A 33 -16.31 1.43 -44.65
N ALA A 34 -15.82 2.44 -43.92
CA ALA A 34 -15.54 2.30 -42.50
C ALA A 34 -16.88 2.31 -41.75
N ALA A 35 -17.26 1.14 -41.23
CA ALA A 35 -18.35 1.01 -40.29
C ALA A 35 -18.08 1.86 -39.04
N CYS A 36 -19.09 2.59 -38.58
CA CYS A 36 -19.09 3.26 -37.29
C CYS A 36 -18.91 2.22 -36.18
N ALA A 37 -17.74 2.21 -35.54
CA ALA A 37 -17.56 1.57 -34.25
C ALA A 37 -16.90 2.60 -33.32
N THR A 38 -17.71 3.25 -32.49
CA THR A 38 -17.22 3.99 -31.33
C THR A 38 -16.60 2.98 -30.36
N PRO A 39 -15.32 3.09 -29.98
CA PRO A 39 -14.80 2.29 -28.89
C PRO A 39 -15.48 2.78 -27.60
N VAL A 40 -16.42 1.98 -27.09
CA VAL A 40 -16.80 2.06 -25.68
C VAL A 40 -15.56 1.68 -24.88
N GLY A 41 -14.85 2.71 -24.39
CA GLY A 41 -13.73 2.50 -23.48
C GLY A 41 -14.18 1.67 -22.28
N PRO A 42 -13.30 0.86 -21.67
CA PRO A 42 -13.66 0.11 -20.48
C PRO A 42 -14.17 1.11 -19.44
N THR A 43 -15.42 0.93 -19.00
CA THR A 43 -15.99 1.60 -17.85
C THR A 43 -15.07 1.29 -16.67
N VAL A 44 -14.19 2.23 -16.33
CA VAL A 44 -13.49 2.23 -15.06
C VAL A 44 -14.59 2.38 -14.02
N ALA A 45 -14.95 1.26 -13.39
CA ALA A 45 -15.87 1.28 -12.25
C ALA A 45 -15.34 2.32 -11.25
N PRO A 46 -16.21 3.17 -10.68
CA PRO A 46 -15.78 4.08 -9.64
C PRO A 46 -15.09 3.27 -8.54
N PRO A 47 -14.01 3.78 -7.91
CA PRO A 47 -13.43 3.12 -6.76
C PRO A 47 -14.55 2.86 -5.76
N THR A 48 -14.75 1.59 -5.39
CA THR A 48 -15.73 1.19 -4.37
C THR A 48 -15.56 2.13 -3.19
N ALA A 49 -16.62 2.85 -2.83
CA ALA A 49 -16.60 3.77 -1.71
C ALA A 49 -16.00 3.03 -0.50
N SER A 50 -14.93 3.57 0.06
CA SER A 50 -14.33 3.02 1.27
C SER A 50 -15.35 3.20 2.39
N VAL A 51 -16.05 2.12 2.74
CA VAL A 51 -16.88 2.10 3.94
C VAL A 51 -15.92 2.35 5.10
N MET A 52 -16.02 3.52 5.73
CA MET A 52 -15.30 3.80 6.97
C MET A 52 -15.89 2.88 8.05
N VAL A 53 -15.19 1.79 8.32
CA VAL A 53 -15.50 0.91 9.45
C VAL A 53 -14.84 1.51 10.68
N GLU A 54 -15.64 1.81 11.70
CA GLU A 54 -15.12 2.27 12.99
C GLU A 54 -14.27 1.15 13.61
N ALA A 55 -13.05 1.48 14.04
CA ALA A 55 -12.14 0.49 14.55
C ALA A 55 -12.35 0.21 16.04
N TRP A 56 -12.94 1.16 16.77
CA TRP A 56 -12.96 1.15 18.23
C TRP A 56 -14.37 1.20 18.81
N ILE A 57 -14.59 0.44 19.87
CA ILE A 57 -15.78 0.60 20.72
C ILE A 57 -15.40 1.31 22.02
N GLY A 58 -16.07 2.43 22.29
CA GLY A 58 -15.86 3.22 23.50
C GLY A 58 -14.62 4.12 23.44
N PRO A 59 -14.05 4.49 24.60
CA PRO A 59 -12.93 5.43 24.65
C PRO A 59 -11.65 4.82 24.08
N VAL A 60 -10.87 5.67 23.42
CA VAL A 60 -9.55 5.34 22.87
C VAL A 60 -8.52 6.23 23.55
N GLU A 61 -7.47 5.62 24.06
CA GLU A 61 -6.37 6.33 24.69
C GLU A 61 -5.21 6.45 23.70
N GLU A 62 -4.69 7.67 23.56
CA GLU A 62 -3.42 7.89 22.88
C GLU A 62 -2.31 7.91 23.94
N ILE A 63 -1.32 7.05 23.76
CA ILE A 63 -0.22 6.89 24.70
C ILE A 63 1.12 6.86 23.96
N ARG A 64 2.14 7.43 24.61
CA ARG A 64 3.54 7.26 24.22
C ARG A 64 4.18 6.28 25.20
N THR A 65 4.79 5.21 24.69
CA THR A 65 5.44 4.23 25.56
C THR A 65 6.59 4.87 26.33
N ASP A 66 6.73 4.50 27.60
CA ASP A 66 7.83 4.88 28.48
C ASP A 66 8.92 3.80 28.54
N ARG A 67 8.59 2.58 28.09
CA ARG A 67 9.46 1.41 28.08
C ARG A 67 9.18 0.52 26.87
N VAL A 68 10.02 -0.48 26.67
CA VAL A 68 9.81 -1.51 25.66
C VAL A 68 8.59 -2.35 26.04
N MET A 69 7.69 -2.57 25.09
CA MET A 69 6.45 -3.32 25.25
C MET A 69 6.40 -4.49 24.27
N THR A 70 5.71 -5.57 24.65
CA THR A 70 5.49 -6.74 23.79
C THR A 70 4.03 -6.82 23.38
N PHE A 71 3.81 -6.98 22.09
CA PHE A 71 2.50 -7.18 21.49
C PHE A 71 2.54 -8.31 20.46
N TYR A 72 1.40 -8.62 19.86
CA TYR A 72 1.24 -9.67 18.88
C TYR A 72 0.55 -9.11 17.65
N ARG A 73 1.05 -9.47 16.48
CA ARG A 73 0.43 -9.11 15.22
C ARG A 73 0.02 -10.37 14.47
N ALA A 74 -1.27 -10.57 14.28
CA ALA A 74 -1.79 -11.63 13.42
C ALA A 74 -2.00 -11.14 11.99
N TYR A 75 -1.59 -11.96 11.02
CA TYR A 75 -1.62 -11.64 9.60
C TYR A 75 -1.69 -12.92 8.75
N GLY A 76 -1.89 -12.77 7.45
CA GLY A 76 -2.09 -13.87 6.51
C GLY A 76 -2.96 -13.41 5.34
N GLY A 77 -2.94 -14.18 4.24
CA GLY A 77 -3.66 -13.81 3.02
C GLY A 77 -3.19 -12.46 2.47
N GLY A 78 -4.07 -11.46 2.49
CA GLY A 78 -3.78 -10.10 2.03
C GLY A 78 -3.15 -9.18 3.09
N ALA A 79 -3.00 -9.61 4.34
CA ALA A 79 -2.43 -8.79 5.40
C ALA A 79 -0.91 -9.01 5.54
N ASN A 80 -0.13 -7.91 5.59
CA ASN A 80 1.32 -7.95 5.71
C ASN A 80 1.81 -8.07 7.17
N ARG A 81 2.97 -8.68 7.38
CA ARG A 81 3.66 -8.76 8.69
C ARG A 81 3.96 -7.39 9.31
N LEU A 82 4.25 -6.33 8.55
CA LEU A 82 4.72 -5.02 9.06
C LEU A 82 3.61 -3.95 9.20
N GLY A 83 2.39 -4.33 9.55
CA GLY A 83 1.31 -3.35 9.73
C GLY A 83 1.18 -2.85 11.16
N SER A 84 0.36 -1.80 11.32
CA SER A 84 0.24 -1.01 12.55
C SER A 84 -0.70 -1.56 13.61
N TRP A 85 -1.59 -2.49 13.25
CA TRP A 85 -2.55 -3.09 14.18
C TRP A 85 -1.95 -4.26 14.94
N LEU A 86 -2.00 -4.21 16.27
CA LEU A 86 -1.44 -5.17 17.20
C LEU A 86 -2.46 -5.55 18.29
N SER A 87 -2.18 -6.62 19.03
CA SER A 87 -2.92 -7.08 20.20
C SER A 87 -1.97 -7.24 21.40
N PRO A 88 -2.35 -6.83 22.62
CA PRO A 88 -1.61 -7.16 23.84
C PRO A 88 -1.80 -8.62 24.27
N THR A 89 -2.84 -9.28 23.76
CA THR A 89 -3.17 -10.67 24.10
C THR A 89 -2.53 -11.63 23.08
N PRO A 90 -1.82 -12.68 23.53
CA PRO A 90 -1.29 -13.70 22.64
C PRO A 90 -2.42 -14.37 21.84
N PRO A 91 -2.24 -14.58 20.52
CA PRO A 91 -3.25 -15.24 19.71
C PRO A 91 -3.33 -16.74 20.02
N ALA A 92 -4.54 -17.26 20.23
CA ALA A 92 -4.77 -18.67 20.56
C ALA A 92 -5.05 -19.55 19.32
N SER A 93 -5.88 -19.05 18.39
CA SER A 93 -6.23 -19.72 17.14
C SER A 93 -6.59 -18.70 16.08
N ARG A 94 -6.58 -19.12 14.81
CA ARG A 94 -6.96 -18.27 13.67
C ARG A 94 -8.36 -17.68 13.86
N GLN A 95 -9.31 -18.52 14.26
CA GLN A 95 -10.70 -18.13 14.46
C GLN A 95 -10.84 -17.13 15.61
N SER A 96 -10.26 -17.42 16.77
CA SER A 96 -10.36 -16.56 17.96
C SER A 96 -9.84 -15.14 17.69
N VAL A 97 -8.72 -15.03 16.97
CA VAL A 97 -8.11 -13.74 16.68
C VAL A 97 -8.95 -12.95 15.67
N ARG A 98 -9.46 -13.64 14.64
CA ARG A 98 -10.35 -13.01 13.66
C ARG A 98 -11.58 -12.44 14.35
N GLU A 99 -12.23 -13.22 15.21
CA GLU A 99 -13.46 -12.83 15.88
C GLU A 99 -13.21 -11.69 16.87
N SER A 100 -12.20 -11.83 17.74
CA SER A 100 -11.91 -10.87 18.81
C SER A 100 -11.39 -9.53 18.30
N LEU A 101 -10.60 -9.51 17.22
CA LEU A 101 -10.05 -8.28 16.64
C LEU A 101 -10.86 -7.77 15.45
N ALA A 102 -12.01 -8.39 15.17
CA ALA A 102 -12.85 -8.11 14.01
C ALA A 102 -12.03 -7.95 12.72
N LEU A 103 -11.19 -8.95 12.41
CA LEU A 103 -10.28 -8.84 11.29
C LEU A 103 -11.04 -8.76 9.95
N PRO A 104 -10.56 -7.98 8.98
CA PRO A 104 -11.22 -7.93 7.67
C PRO A 104 -11.02 -9.26 6.93
N PRO A 105 -11.92 -9.63 6.00
CA PRO A 105 -11.94 -10.96 5.38
C PRO A 105 -10.65 -11.34 4.64
N GLN A 106 -9.90 -10.35 4.15
CA GLN A 106 -8.59 -10.55 3.52
C GLN A 106 -7.47 -10.95 4.50
N ASN A 107 -7.63 -10.72 5.80
CA ASN A 107 -6.67 -11.17 6.81
C ASN A 107 -7.08 -12.57 7.31
N THR A 108 -6.42 -13.60 6.80
CA THR A 108 -6.72 -15.00 7.13
C THR A 108 -6.15 -15.46 8.47
N ALA A 109 -5.36 -14.58 9.14
CA ALA A 109 -4.71 -14.83 10.43
C ALA A 109 -3.92 -16.14 10.50
N GLU A 110 -3.30 -16.56 9.38
CA GLU A 110 -2.51 -17.80 9.30
C GLU A 110 -1.26 -17.79 10.17
N PHE A 111 -0.71 -16.59 10.39
CA PHE A 111 0.52 -16.38 11.13
C PHE A 111 0.35 -15.29 12.15
N TYR A 112 1.26 -15.27 13.12
CA TYR A 112 1.50 -14.12 13.95
C TYR A 112 2.99 -13.87 14.16
N SER A 113 3.33 -12.64 14.52
CA SER A 113 4.65 -12.26 15.01
C SER A 113 4.53 -11.67 16.40
N VAL A 114 5.50 -11.97 17.26
CA VAL A 114 5.75 -11.16 18.47
C VAL A 114 6.33 -9.83 18.02
N VAL A 115 5.84 -8.73 18.58
CA VAL A 115 6.25 -7.38 18.22
C VAL A 115 6.81 -6.69 19.45
N THR A 116 8.10 -6.36 19.39
CA THR A 116 8.80 -5.59 20.42
C THR A 116 8.69 -4.11 20.08
N VAL A 117 7.74 -3.42 20.68
CA VAL A 117 7.54 -1.98 20.48
C VAL A 117 8.54 -1.20 21.34
N PRO A 118 9.41 -0.37 20.75
CA PRO A 118 10.38 0.43 21.49
C PRO A 118 9.74 1.40 22.49
N ALA A 119 10.54 1.88 23.44
CA ALA A 119 10.17 3.02 24.27
C ALA A 119 10.06 4.28 23.40
N GLY A 120 9.17 5.19 23.76
CA GLY A 120 8.91 6.42 23.04
C GLY A 120 7.96 6.27 21.84
N THR A 121 7.32 5.13 21.63
CA THR A 121 6.41 4.91 20.49
C THR A 121 5.01 5.42 20.75
N LEU A 122 4.47 6.22 19.81
CA LEU A 122 3.10 6.71 19.85
C LEU A 122 2.11 5.66 19.33
N MET A 123 1.07 5.37 20.11
CA MET A 123 0.02 4.43 19.73
C MET A 123 -1.35 4.85 20.26
N LYS A 124 -2.40 4.30 19.64
CA LYS A 124 -3.76 4.28 20.20
C LYS A 124 -4.07 2.92 20.80
N VAL A 125 -4.76 2.90 21.93
CA VAL A 125 -5.19 1.69 22.62
C VAL A 125 -6.67 1.76 22.89
N GLY A 126 -7.36 0.66 22.65
CA GLY A 126 -8.79 0.56 22.86
C GLY A 126 -9.30 -0.85 22.66
N THR A 127 -10.62 -0.97 22.58
CA THR A 127 -11.32 -2.24 22.32
C THR A 127 -11.78 -2.26 20.87
N ALA A 128 -11.57 -3.37 20.17
CA ALA A 128 -12.01 -3.54 18.78
C ALA A 128 -13.54 -3.45 18.68
N ALA A 129 -14.04 -2.61 17.78
CA ALA A 129 -15.47 -2.58 17.46
C ALA A 129 -15.90 -3.83 16.67
N PRO A 130 -17.18 -4.22 16.74
CA PRO A 130 -17.74 -5.19 15.81
C PRO A 130 -17.61 -4.69 14.36
N ALA A 131 -17.11 -5.55 13.47
CA ALA A 131 -16.89 -5.23 12.06
C ALA A 131 -16.79 -6.51 11.22
N PHE A 132 -17.07 -6.41 9.91
CA PHE A 132 -16.93 -7.53 8.96
C PHE A 132 -17.65 -8.82 9.39
N ASP A 133 -18.84 -8.68 9.97
CA ASP A 133 -19.64 -9.78 10.54
C ASP A 133 -18.92 -10.52 11.69
N GLN A 134 -17.94 -9.88 12.32
CA GLN A 134 -17.21 -10.38 13.46
C GLN A 134 -17.50 -9.54 14.72
N PRO A 135 -17.55 -10.17 15.91
CA PRO A 135 -18.02 -9.50 17.11
C PRO A 135 -17.05 -8.44 17.65
N GLY A 136 -15.75 -8.54 17.38
CA GLY A 136 -14.75 -7.68 18.00
C GLY A 136 -14.64 -7.93 19.51
N GLY A 137 -14.39 -6.88 20.29
CA GLY A 137 -14.33 -6.92 21.75
C GLY A 137 -12.95 -7.24 22.34
N GLY A 138 -11.98 -7.63 21.52
CA GLY A 138 -10.59 -7.79 21.92
C GLY A 138 -9.91 -6.44 22.16
N ARG A 139 -8.94 -6.41 23.08
CA ARG A 139 -8.05 -5.24 23.23
C ARG A 139 -7.14 -5.19 22.01
N GLN A 140 -7.00 -4.01 21.41
CA GLN A 140 -6.12 -3.81 20.27
C GLN A 140 -5.35 -2.51 20.41
N VAL A 141 -4.28 -2.42 19.64
CA VAL A 141 -3.36 -1.29 19.59
C VAL A 141 -3.12 -0.91 18.15
N GLN A 142 -3.10 0.38 17.86
CA GLN A 142 -2.70 0.93 16.57
C GLN A 142 -1.44 1.76 16.75
N LEU A 143 -0.34 1.32 16.14
CA LEU A 143 0.86 2.15 16.00
C LEU A 143 0.54 3.37 15.15
N LEU A 144 0.85 4.57 15.66
CA LEU A 144 0.70 5.83 14.91
C LEU A 144 1.98 6.24 14.17
N GLU A 145 3.06 5.48 14.37
CA GLU A 145 4.35 5.67 13.74
C GLU A 145 4.94 4.33 13.31
N LEU A 146 5.89 4.38 12.36
CA LEU A 146 6.62 3.20 11.93
C LEU A 146 7.65 2.82 12.98
N ILE A 147 7.75 1.52 13.26
CA ILE A 147 8.82 0.95 14.08
C ILE A 147 9.79 0.15 13.19
N PRO A 148 11.03 -0.10 13.64
CA PRO A 148 12.00 -0.88 12.87
C PRO A 148 11.44 -2.25 12.46
N PRO A 149 11.65 -2.72 11.22
CA PRO A 149 11.15 -4.04 10.77
C PRO A 149 11.64 -5.22 11.63
N ASP A 150 12.83 -5.10 12.22
CA ASP A 150 13.42 -6.12 13.12
C ASP A 150 12.68 -6.21 14.47
N SER A 151 11.76 -5.28 14.75
CA SER A 151 10.87 -5.33 15.92
C SER A 151 9.84 -6.46 15.82
N PHE A 152 9.60 -6.99 14.62
CA PHE A 152 8.65 -8.07 14.38
C PHE A 152 9.43 -9.39 14.33
N SER A 153 9.02 -10.40 15.09
CA SER A 153 9.62 -11.73 14.99
C SER A 153 9.38 -12.37 13.63
N ASP A 154 10.07 -13.49 13.38
CA ASP A 154 9.71 -14.41 12.30
C ASP A 154 8.24 -14.89 12.44
N PRO A 155 7.60 -15.26 11.32
CA PRO A 155 6.25 -15.79 11.32
C PRO A 155 6.12 -17.07 12.15
N MET A 156 5.14 -17.11 13.04
CA MET A 156 4.73 -18.32 13.77
C MET A 156 3.33 -18.72 13.32
N PRO A 157 3.08 -20.01 13.01
CA PRO A 157 1.78 -20.45 12.54
C PRO A 157 0.73 -20.40 13.66
N LEU A 158 -0.51 -20.06 13.28
CA LEU A 158 -1.68 -20.19 14.15
C LEU A 158 -2.47 -21.45 13.80
N PRO A 159 -2.93 -22.22 14.81
CA PRO A 159 -3.80 -23.37 14.60
C PRO A 159 -5.20 -22.95 14.13
#